data_AF-A0A1H7RW48-F1
#
_entry.id   AF-A0A1H7RW48-F1
#
_cell.length_a   1.000
_cell.length_b   1.000
_cell.length_c   1.000
_cell.angle_alpha   90.00
_cell.angle_beta   90.00
_cell.angle_gamma   90.00
#
_symmetry.space_group_name_H-M   'P 1'
#
loop_
_entity.id
_entity.type
_entity.pdbx_description
1 polymer ?
#
loop_
_entity_poly.entity_id
_entity_poly.type
_entity_poly.pdbx_seq_one_letter_code
_entity_poly.pdbx_strand_id
1 'polypeptide(L)'
;MYWTEFFTVALVHLLAVASPGPDFAVVVRESVSQGRRAGLFTAWGVGAGILVHVAYSLLGIGLIVSQSIVAFNVLKYLAAAYLVWIGIKALRAKPDPEGLKIKAHATHELSAWKSFSIGFITNGLNPKATLFFLSLFTLVISHETPLWVQGGYGLYLAIATGAWFTMVALLFSQQRVRVGFARMGHWFDRVMGAVLVGLGVQLVLSAARAEVSAH
;
A
#
# COMPACT_ATOMS: atom_id res chain seq x y z
N MET A 1 10.79 21.52 9.11
CA MET A 1 9.59 21.70 8.27
C MET A 1 9.24 20.33 7.69
N TYR A 2 8.07 19.78 7.98
CA TYR A 2 7.73 18.37 7.73
C TYR A 2 7.37 18.02 6.27
N TRP A 3 7.42 19.00 5.37
CA TRP A 3 6.99 18.87 3.97
C TRP A 3 7.78 17.83 3.18
N THR A 4 9.11 17.80 3.32
CA THR A 4 9.96 16.83 2.59
C THR A 4 9.63 15.39 2.98
N GLU A 5 9.43 15.15 4.29
CA GLU A 5 9.00 13.86 4.82
C GLU A 5 7.62 13.49 4.28
N PHE A 6 6.65 14.40 4.36
CA PHE A 6 5.31 14.20 3.83
C PHE A 6 5.32 13.84 2.33
N PHE A 7 6.05 14.57 1.49
CA PHE A 7 6.13 14.29 0.06
C PHE A 7 6.80 12.95 -0.24
N THR A 8 7.79 12.56 0.57
CA THR A 8 8.43 11.25 0.45
C THR A 8 7.46 10.13 0.80
N VAL A 9 6.75 10.26 1.94
CA VAL A 9 5.69 9.33 2.36
C VAL A 9 4.61 9.21 1.29
N ALA A 10 4.12 10.34 0.78
CA ALA A 10 3.10 10.39 -0.25
C ALA A 10 3.54 9.70 -1.54
N LEU A 11 4.74 9.99 -2.03
CA LEU A 11 5.27 9.38 -3.25
C LEU A 11 5.44 7.87 -3.10
N VAL A 12 6.12 7.43 -2.02
CA VAL A 12 6.35 6.00 -1.74
C VAL A 12 5.00 5.26 -1.63
N HIS A 13 4.04 5.86 -0.93
CA HIS A 13 2.70 5.31 -0.78
C HIS A 13 1.95 5.18 -2.11
N LEU A 14 1.94 6.22 -2.94
CA LEU A 14 1.26 6.20 -4.24
C LEU A 14 1.81 5.10 -5.16
N LEU A 15 3.13 4.90 -5.14
CA LEU A 15 3.77 3.82 -5.90
C LEU A 15 3.37 2.44 -5.37
N ALA A 16 3.32 2.27 -4.05
CA ALA A 16 2.98 1.01 -3.41
C ALA A 16 1.51 0.63 -3.56
N VAL A 17 0.59 1.58 -3.37
CA VAL A 17 -0.86 1.36 -3.48
C VAL A 17 -1.28 1.10 -4.93
N ALA A 18 -0.54 1.65 -5.90
CA ALA A 18 -0.80 1.41 -7.30
C ALA A 18 -0.39 0.01 -7.76
N SER A 19 0.57 -0.63 -7.07
CA SER A 19 0.95 -2.01 -7.35
C SER A 19 -0.21 -2.98 -7.04
N PRO A 20 -0.71 -3.74 -8.03
CA PRO A 20 -1.77 -4.72 -7.85
C PRO A 20 -1.47 -5.74 -6.75
N GLY A 21 -2.53 -6.22 -6.11
CA GLY A 21 -2.49 -7.13 -4.98
C GLY A 21 -3.90 -7.53 -4.55
N PRO A 22 -4.07 -8.09 -3.34
CA PRO A 22 -5.38 -8.50 -2.83
C PRO A 22 -6.42 -7.36 -2.85
N ASP A 23 -6.03 -6.16 -2.42
CA ASP A 23 -6.91 -4.98 -2.37
C ASP A 23 -7.40 -4.56 -3.76
N PHE A 24 -6.49 -4.56 -4.74
CA PHE A 24 -6.84 -4.27 -6.13
C PHE A 24 -7.81 -5.32 -6.68
N ALA A 25 -7.50 -6.61 -6.46
CA ALA A 25 -8.33 -7.71 -6.96
C ALA A 25 -9.74 -7.67 -6.38
N VAL A 26 -9.88 -7.41 -5.07
CA VAL A 26 -11.20 -7.36 -4.43
C VAL A 26 -12.01 -6.16 -4.91
N VAL A 27 -11.40 -4.97 -5.04
CA VAL A 27 -12.09 -3.76 -5.53
C VAL A 27 -12.54 -3.94 -6.98
N VAL A 28 -11.69 -4.48 -7.84
CA VAL A 28 -12.06 -4.76 -9.24
C VAL A 28 -13.18 -5.80 -9.30
N ARG A 29 -13.08 -6.88 -8.53
CA ARG A 29 -14.13 -7.92 -8.46
C ARG A 29 -15.47 -7.34 -8.04
N GLU A 30 -15.52 -6.59 -6.94
CA GLU A 30 -16.77 -6.01 -6.44
C GLU A 30 -17.33 -4.98 -7.43
N SER A 31 -16.48 -4.16 -8.04
CA SER A 31 -16.89 -3.16 -9.05
C SER A 31 -17.49 -3.76 -10.33
N VAL A 32 -17.12 -5.01 -10.66
CA VAL A 32 -17.56 -5.71 -11.87
C VAL A 32 -18.73 -6.64 -11.57
N SER A 33 -18.65 -7.42 -10.50
CA SER A 33 -19.64 -8.44 -10.16
C SER A 33 -20.85 -7.89 -9.41
N GLN A 34 -20.67 -6.83 -8.60
CA GLN A 34 -21.71 -6.26 -7.72
C GLN A 34 -22.03 -4.80 -8.07
N GLY A 35 -21.43 -4.29 -9.15
CA GLY A 35 -21.63 -2.94 -9.66
C GLY A 35 -20.71 -1.88 -9.05
N ARG A 36 -20.68 -0.71 -9.69
CA ARG A 36 -19.80 0.41 -9.31
C ARG A 36 -19.92 0.79 -7.84
N ARG A 37 -21.16 0.85 -7.35
CA ARG A 37 -21.47 1.27 -5.98
C ARG A 37 -20.84 0.34 -4.94
N ALA A 38 -20.90 -0.97 -5.15
CA ALA A 38 -20.22 -1.95 -4.29
C ALA A 38 -18.70 -1.71 -4.30
N GLY A 39 -18.10 -1.56 -5.48
CA GLY A 39 -16.68 -1.24 -5.63
C GLY A 39 -16.24 0.03 -4.89
N LEU A 40 -17.08 1.08 -4.87
CA LEU A 40 -16.80 2.31 -4.11
C LEU A 40 -16.78 2.08 -2.59
N PHE A 41 -17.77 1.37 -2.05
CA PHE A 41 -17.79 1.03 -0.62
C PHE A 41 -16.62 0.14 -0.24
N THR A 42 -16.28 -0.85 -1.08
CA THR A 42 -15.09 -1.69 -0.90
C THR A 42 -13.80 -0.86 -0.91
N ALA A 43 -13.67 0.12 -1.81
CA ALA A 43 -12.51 1.01 -1.85
C ALA A 43 -12.33 1.81 -0.54
N TRP A 44 -13.41 2.38 0.01
CA TRP A 44 -13.35 3.07 1.30
C TRP A 44 -13.15 2.14 2.48
N GLY A 45 -13.62 0.89 2.39
CA GLY A 45 -13.28 -0.18 3.33
C GLY A 45 -11.78 -0.44 3.36
N VAL A 46 -11.14 -0.59 2.19
CA VAL A 46 -9.68 -0.74 2.07
C VAL A 46 -8.97 0.48 2.67
N GLY A 47 -9.41 1.70 2.34
CA GLY A 47 -8.86 2.94 2.91
C GLY A 47 -8.95 2.99 4.43
N ALA A 48 -10.08 2.57 5.02
CA ALA A 48 -10.23 2.49 6.47
C ALA A 48 -9.35 1.40 7.11
N GLY A 49 -9.10 0.29 6.42
CA GLY A 49 -8.17 -0.76 6.88
C GLY A 49 -6.75 -0.24 7.11
N ILE A 50 -6.31 0.74 6.32
CA ILE A 50 -5.01 1.42 6.47
C ILE A 50 -4.85 2.02 7.87
N LEU A 51 -5.91 2.51 8.49
CA LEU A 51 -5.84 3.09 9.84
C LEU A 51 -5.44 2.05 10.89
N VAL A 52 -5.80 0.77 10.70
CA VAL A 52 -5.32 -0.32 11.56
C VAL A 52 -3.81 -0.47 11.41
N HIS A 53 -3.32 -0.45 10.17
CA HIS A 53 -1.89 -0.54 9.88
C HIS A 53 -1.08 0.62 10.44
N VAL A 54 -1.60 1.83 10.31
CA VAL A 54 -1.03 3.04 10.90
C VAL A 54 -0.99 2.92 12.42
N ALA A 55 -2.10 2.54 13.05
CA ALA A 55 -2.23 2.53 14.50
C ALA A 55 -1.20 1.60 15.16
N TYR A 56 -1.07 0.35 14.72
CA TYR A 56 -0.08 -0.54 15.32
C TYR A 56 1.35 -0.16 14.92
N SER A 57 1.59 0.45 13.75
CA SER A 57 2.93 0.85 13.34
C SER A 57 3.44 1.99 14.22
N LEU A 58 2.59 3.00 14.46
CA LEU A 58 2.86 4.11 15.37
C LEU A 58 3.15 3.63 16.79
N LEU A 59 2.26 2.81 17.35
CA LEU A 59 2.40 2.29 18.71
C LEU A 59 3.60 1.36 18.84
N GLY A 60 3.77 0.43 17.88
CA GLY A 60 4.82 -0.57 17.90
C GLY A 60 6.21 0.03 17.77
N ILE A 61 6.41 0.98 16.86
CA ILE A 61 7.71 1.63 16.68
C ILE A 61 8.08 2.46 17.90
N GLY A 62 7.13 3.20 18.49
CA GLY A 62 7.38 3.95 19.74
C GLY A 62 7.82 3.04 20.89
N LEU A 63 7.21 1.86 21.02
CA LEU A 63 7.60 0.87 22.02
C LEU A 63 8.99 0.27 21.74
N ILE A 64 9.29 -0.09 20.49
CA ILE A 64 10.59 -0.70 20.13
C ILE A 64 11.73 0.30 20.37
N VAL A 65 11.56 1.55 19.95
CA VAL A 65 12.57 2.61 20.14
C VAL A 65 12.82 2.89 21.62
N SER A 66 11.77 2.89 22.45
CA SER A 66 11.91 3.12 23.90
C SER A 66 12.57 1.96 24.65
N GLN A 67 12.51 0.73 24.11
CA GLN A 67 13.11 -0.45 24.72
C GLN A 67 14.52 -0.77 24.22
N SER A 68 14.79 -0.66 22.92
CA SER A 68 16.09 -1.03 22.35
C SER A 68 16.37 -0.41 20.98
N ILE A 69 17.41 0.44 20.93
CA ILE A 69 17.91 1.01 19.67
C ILE A 69 18.43 -0.08 18.71
N VAL A 70 19.00 -1.17 19.25
CA VAL A 70 19.49 -2.30 18.45
C VAL A 70 18.32 -3.02 17.78
N ALA A 71 17.23 -3.25 18.51
CA ALA A 71 16.02 -3.86 17.94
C ALA A 71 15.41 -2.98 16.83
N PHE A 72 15.42 -1.65 17.03
CA PHE A 72 14.98 -0.71 16.00
C PHE A 72 15.86 -0.75 14.74
N ASN A 73 17.18 -0.82 14.90
CA ASN A 73 18.09 -0.92 13.75
C ASN A 73 17.91 -2.25 12.99
N VAL A 74 17.75 -3.37 13.69
CA VAL A 74 17.41 -4.67 13.05
C VAL A 74 16.10 -4.56 12.26
N LEU A 75 15.07 -3.94 12.84
CA LEU A 75 13.80 -3.72 12.15
C LEU A 75 13.96 -2.85 10.90
N LYS A 76 14.80 -1.82 10.91
CA LYS A 76 15.12 -1.01 9.72
C LYS A 76 15.68 -1.88 8.59
N TYR A 77 16.66 -2.74 8.87
CA TYR A 77 17.23 -3.61 7.84
C TYR A 77 16.19 -4.60 7.28
N LEU A 78 15.34 -5.18 8.15
CA LEU A 78 14.25 -6.06 7.72
C LEU A 78 13.21 -5.34 6.86
N ALA A 79 12.80 -4.14 7.26
CA ALA A 79 11.90 -3.28 6.49
C ALA A 79 12.46 -2.95 5.10
N ALA A 80 13.75 -2.62 5.03
CA ALA A 80 14.38 -2.26 3.77
C ALA A 80 14.51 -3.48 2.84
N ALA A 81 14.89 -4.63 3.39
CA ALA A 81 14.90 -5.90 2.65
C ALA A 81 13.50 -6.25 2.12
N TYR A 82 12.45 -6.00 2.91
CA TYR A 82 11.08 -6.20 2.47
C TYR A 82 10.68 -5.30 1.30
N LEU A 83 10.99 -3.99 1.36
CA LEU A 83 10.74 -3.06 0.25
C LEU A 83 11.45 -3.50 -1.04
N VAL A 84 12.71 -3.95 -0.94
CA VAL A 84 13.44 -4.51 -2.08
C VAL A 84 12.76 -5.78 -2.59
N TRP A 85 12.33 -6.67 -1.71
CA TRP A 85 11.64 -7.91 -2.11
C TRP A 85 10.33 -7.65 -2.85
N ILE A 86 9.47 -6.76 -2.36
CA ILE A 86 8.23 -6.39 -3.08
C ILE A 86 8.53 -5.70 -4.40
N GLY A 87 9.58 -4.88 -4.45
CA GLY A 87 10.02 -4.24 -5.68
C GLY A 87 10.50 -5.26 -6.73
N ILE A 88 11.30 -6.25 -6.32
CA ILE A 88 11.74 -7.36 -7.18
C ILE A 88 10.55 -8.19 -7.65
N LYS A 89 9.57 -8.46 -6.77
CA LYS A 89 8.36 -9.19 -7.15
C LYS A 89 7.58 -8.43 -8.24
N ALA A 90 7.46 -7.10 -8.11
CA ALA A 90 6.82 -6.25 -9.11
C ALA A 90 7.63 -6.17 -10.42
N LEU A 91 8.97 -6.14 -10.36
CA LEU A 91 9.85 -6.24 -11.54
C LEU A 91 9.67 -7.57 -12.30
N ARG A 92 9.34 -8.64 -11.58
CA ARG A 92 9.09 -9.97 -12.16
C ARG A 92 7.64 -10.18 -12.60
N ALA A 93 6.81 -9.13 -12.58
CA ALA A 93 5.44 -9.21 -13.08
C ALA A 93 5.42 -9.71 -14.53
N LYS A 94 4.49 -10.64 -14.78
CA LYS A 94 4.22 -11.25 -16.08
C LYS A 94 2.84 -10.80 -16.57
N PRO A 95 2.61 -10.75 -17.89
CA PRO A 95 1.27 -10.54 -18.42
C PRO A 95 0.31 -11.61 -17.86
N ASP A 96 -0.86 -11.19 -17.42
CA ASP A 96 -1.95 -12.08 -17.02
C ASP A 96 -3.23 -11.70 -17.81
N PRO A 97 -3.40 -12.24 -19.03
CA PRO A 97 -4.55 -11.94 -19.88
C PRO A 97 -5.87 -12.49 -19.33
N GLU A 98 -5.81 -13.46 -18.42
CA GLU A 98 -6.99 -14.13 -17.86
C GLU A 98 -7.42 -13.54 -16.51
N GLY A 99 -6.48 -12.96 -15.74
CA GLY A 99 -6.71 -12.44 -14.39
C GLY A 99 -7.76 -11.32 -14.25
N LEU A 100 -8.16 -10.70 -15.36
CA LEU A 100 -9.21 -9.66 -15.38
C LEU A 100 -10.49 -10.07 -16.11
N LYS A 101 -10.63 -11.35 -16.52
CA LYS A 101 -11.87 -11.89 -17.09
C LYS A 101 -12.89 -12.21 -16.00
N ILE A 102 -13.41 -11.16 -15.37
CA ILE A 102 -14.47 -11.26 -14.39
C ILE A 102 -15.82 -11.12 -15.11
N LYS A 103 -16.66 -12.16 -15.02
CA LYS A 103 -18.04 -12.11 -15.51
C LYS A 103 -18.87 -11.29 -14.53
N ALA A 104 -19.63 -10.33 -15.06
CA ALA A 104 -20.71 -9.72 -14.29
C ALA A 104 -21.76 -10.80 -14.03
N HIS A 105 -22.14 -10.99 -12.78
CA HIS A 105 -23.28 -11.82 -12.43
C HIS A 105 -24.48 -10.90 -12.20
N ALA A 106 -25.65 -11.29 -12.70
CA ALA A 106 -26.90 -10.63 -12.33
C ALA A 106 -27.24 -11.05 -10.89
N THR A 107 -26.72 -10.32 -9.90
CA THR A 107 -27.05 -10.55 -8.49
C THR A 107 -27.60 -9.27 -7.87
N HIS A 108 -28.46 -9.44 -6.86
CA HIS A 108 -28.89 -8.36 -5.97
C HIS A 108 -27.68 -7.57 -5.49
N GLU A 109 -27.75 -6.23 -5.58
CA GLU A 109 -26.71 -5.34 -5.08
C GLU A 109 -26.39 -5.69 -3.62
N LEU A 110 -25.12 -5.99 -3.34
CA LEU A 110 -24.68 -6.15 -1.95
C LEU A 110 -24.97 -4.86 -1.16
N SER A 111 -25.36 -5.03 0.10
CA SER A 111 -25.44 -3.91 1.03
C SER A 111 -24.12 -3.13 1.08
N ALA A 112 -24.23 -1.81 1.19
CA ALA A 112 -23.09 -0.90 1.34
C ALA A 112 -22.16 -1.34 2.47
N TRP A 113 -22.73 -1.76 3.61
CA TRP A 113 -21.96 -2.20 4.77
C TRP A 113 -21.16 -3.47 4.48
N LYS A 114 -21.76 -4.43 3.77
CA LYS A 114 -21.09 -5.68 3.40
C LYS A 114 -19.95 -5.42 2.42
N SER A 115 -20.16 -4.56 1.43
CA SER A 115 -19.14 -4.15 0.46
C SER A 115 -17.97 -3.44 1.15
N PHE A 116 -18.25 -2.54 2.10
CA PHE A 116 -17.25 -1.89 2.94
C PHE A 116 -16.47 -2.89 3.78
N SER A 117 -17.17 -3.81 4.45
CA SER A 117 -16.56 -4.82 5.32
C SER A 117 -15.63 -5.76 4.56
N ILE A 118 -15.99 -6.14 3.33
CA ILE A 118 -15.14 -6.92 2.44
C ILE A 118 -13.81 -6.20 2.19
N GLY A 119 -13.85 -4.90 1.87
CA GLY A 119 -12.64 -4.10 1.65
C GLY A 119 -11.80 -3.95 2.92
N PHE A 120 -12.45 -3.63 4.05
CA PHE A 120 -11.79 -3.46 5.34
C PHE A 120 -11.08 -4.73 5.81
N ILE A 121 -11.76 -5.88 5.76
CA ILE A 121 -11.19 -7.17 6.17
C ILE A 121 -10.09 -7.60 5.21
N THR A 122 -10.28 -7.41 3.89
CA THR A 122 -9.26 -7.76 2.90
C THR A 122 -7.97 -6.99 3.15
N ASN A 123 -8.07 -5.67 3.36
CA ASN A 123 -6.90 -4.84 3.63
C ASN A 123 -6.30 -5.14 5.00
N GLY A 124 -7.11 -5.19 6.07
CA GLY A 124 -6.61 -5.44 7.42
C GLY A 124 -5.87 -6.77 7.59
N LEU A 125 -6.22 -7.78 6.77
CA LEU A 125 -5.55 -9.08 6.72
C LEU A 125 -4.50 -9.19 5.61
N ASN A 126 -4.20 -8.08 4.91
CA ASN A 126 -3.28 -8.09 3.77
C ASN A 126 -1.82 -8.03 4.25
N PRO A 127 -1.04 -9.13 4.17
CA PRO A 127 0.35 -9.12 4.60
C PRO A 127 1.23 -8.18 3.77
N LYS A 128 0.82 -7.84 2.53
CA LYS A 128 1.49 -6.82 1.71
C LYS A 128 1.37 -5.44 2.36
N ALA A 129 0.16 -5.07 2.76
CA ALA A 129 -0.10 -3.80 3.43
C ALA A 129 0.61 -3.77 4.80
N THR A 130 0.49 -4.85 5.58
CA THR A 130 1.09 -4.93 6.92
C THR A 130 2.59 -4.61 6.91
N LEU A 131 3.32 -5.31 6.06
CA LEU A 131 4.77 -5.18 5.96
C LEU A 131 5.17 -3.87 5.27
N PHE A 132 4.38 -3.36 4.33
CA PHE A 132 4.61 -2.05 3.72
C PHE A 132 4.51 -0.92 4.74
N PHE A 133 3.43 -0.83 5.53
CA PHE A 133 3.28 0.23 6.52
C PHE A 133 4.31 0.13 7.64
N LEU A 134 4.62 -1.08 8.10
CA LEU A 134 5.72 -1.28 9.04
C LEU A 134 7.03 -0.73 8.47
N SER A 135 7.31 -1.00 7.20
CA SER A 135 8.52 -0.49 6.54
C SER A 135 8.50 1.02 6.34
N LEU A 136 7.37 1.59 5.92
CA LEU A 136 7.21 3.02 5.70
C LEU A 136 7.41 3.82 6.99
N PHE A 137 6.77 3.40 8.07
CA PHE A 137 6.90 4.07 9.37
C PHE A 137 8.27 3.85 10.01
N THR A 138 8.94 2.74 9.71
CA THR A 138 10.30 2.48 10.24
C THR A 138 11.38 3.26 9.48
N LEU A 139 11.23 3.41 8.16
CA LEU A 139 12.29 3.90 7.29
C LEU A 139 12.14 5.35 6.86
N VAL A 140 10.90 5.81 6.65
CA VAL A 140 10.64 7.11 6.02
C VAL A 140 10.16 8.12 7.05
N ILE A 141 9.34 7.69 8.01
CA ILE A 141 8.81 8.57 9.05
C ILE A 141 9.80 8.57 10.23
N SER A 142 10.28 9.75 10.58
CA SER A 142 11.17 9.92 11.73
C SER A 142 10.41 9.68 13.03
N HIS A 143 11.01 8.90 13.93
CA HIS A 143 10.56 8.72 15.31
C HIS A 143 10.55 10.03 16.13
N GLU A 144 11.29 11.06 15.70
CA GLU A 144 11.30 12.39 16.32
C GLU A 144 10.12 13.26 15.87
N THR A 145 9.44 12.88 14.78
CA THR A 145 8.27 13.62 14.27
C THR A 145 7.13 13.52 15.29
N PRO A 146 6.48 14.64 15.68
CA PRO A 146 5.40 14.60 16.67
C PRO A 146 4.25 13.67 16.27
N LEU A 147 3.67 12.96 17.24
CA LEU A 147 2.66 11.93 16.99
C LEU A 147 1.44 12.46 16.21
N TRP A 148 1.03 13.71 16.44
CA TRP A 148 -0.09 14.32 15.70
C TRP A 148 0.22 14.53 14.22
N VAL A 149 1.49 14.81 13.87
CA VAL A 149 1.92 14.92 12.46
C VAL A 149 1.92 13.54 11.82
N GLN A 150 2.46 12.53 12.51
CA GLN A 150 2.45 11.16 12.00
C GLN A 150 1.01 10.62 11.85
N GLY A 151 0.10 10.97 12.76
CA GLY A 151 -1.33 10.71 12.65
C GLY A 151 -1.96 11.40 11.43
N GLY A 152 -1.55 12.64 11.13
CA GLY A 152 -1.92 13.34 9.90
C GLY A 152 -1.47 12.61 8.63
N TYR A 153 -0.25 12.06 8.62
CA TYR A 153 0.20 11.19 7.51
C TYR A 153 -0.68 9.95 7.39
N GLY A 154 -0.99 9.29 8.51
CA GLY A 154 -1.88 8.14 8.53
C GLY A 154 -3.26 8.42 7.95
N LEU A 155 -3.86 9.56 8.29
CA LEU A 155 -5.13 9.99 7.73
C LEU A 155 -5.04 10.25 6.23
N TYR A 156 -3.97 10.91 5.78
CA TYR A 156 -3.69 11.08 4.35
C TYR A 156 -3.59 9.73 3.63
N LEU A 157 -2.83 8.77 4.17
CA LEU A 157 -2.64 7.44 3.59
C LEU A 157 -3.98 6.71 3.41
N ALA A 158 -4.85 6.76 4.42
CA ALA A 158 -6.18 6.16 4.37
C ALA A 158 -7.08 6.80 3.29
N ILE A 159 -7.12 8.14 3.24
CA ILE A 159 -7.92 8.88 2.26
C ILE A 159 -7.39 8.67 0.85
N ALA A 160 -6.08 8.78 0.65
CA ALA A 160 -5.42 8.57 -0.63
C ALA A 160 -5.66 7.15 -1.16
N THR A 161 -5.61 6.14 -0.28
CA THR A 161 -5.94 4.75 -0.62
C THR A 161 -7.39 4.60 -1.06
N GLY A 162 -8.34 5.15 -0.28
CA GLY A 162 -9.76 5.12 -0.63
C GLY A 162 -10.08 5.82 -1.96
N ALA A 163 -9.44 6.97 -2.20
CA ALA A 163 -9.57 7.73 -3.44
C ALA A 163 -8.95 6.99 -4.65
N TRP A 164 -7.76 6.41 -4.47
CA TRP A 164 -7.10 5.59 -5.49
C TRP A 164 -7.97 4.40 -5.88
N PHE A 165 -8.47 3.63 -4.91
CA PHE A 165 -9.31 2.48 -5.20
C PHE A 165 -10.71 2.87 -5.69
N THR A 166 -11.21 4.06 -5.35
CA THR A 166 -12.40 4.63 -5.98
C THR A 166 -12.17 4.83 -7.48
N MET A 167 -11.03 5.42 -7.86
CA MET A 167 -10.65 5.56 -9.26
C MET A 167 -10.54 4.18 -9.95
N VAL A 168 -9.88 3.20 -9.31
CA VAL A 168 -9.78 1.82 -9.81
C VAL A 168 -11.17 1.22 -10.02
N ALA A 169 -12.08 1.31 -9.06
CA ALA A 169 -13.43 0.77 -9.19
C ALA A 169 -14.17 1.37 -10.39
N LEU A 170 -14.10 2.69 -10.58
CA LEU A 170 -14.78 3.38 -11.69
C LEU A 170 -14.19 3.03 -13.05
N LEU A 171 -12.86 2.98 -13.15
CA LEU A 171 -12.14 2.66 -14.38
C LEU A 171 -12.34 1.18 -14.78
N PHE A 172 -12.17 0.25 -13.85
CA PHE A 172 -12.19 -1.19 -14.12
C PHE A 172 -13.59 -1.78 -14.22
N SER A 173 -14.64 -1.08 -13.82
CA SER A 173 -16.00 -1.43 -14.25
C SER A 173 -16.14 -1.45 -15.79
N GLN A 174 -15.31 -0.70 -16.52
CA GLN A 174 -15.32 -0.69 -17.98
C GLN A 174 -14.50 -1.85 -18.55
N GLN A 175 -15.10 -2.68 -19.41
CA GLN A 175 -14.42 -3.83 -20.01
C GLN A 175 -13.19 -3.45 -20.85
N ARG A 176 -13.24 -2.31 -21.56
CA ARG A 176 -12.13 -1.81 -22.39
C ARG A 176 -10.87 -1.54 -21.55
N VAL A 177 -11.03 -0.92 -20.39
CA VAL A 177 -9.92 -0.64 -19.46
C VAL A 177 -9.32 -1.93 -18.92
N ARG A 178 -10.16 -2.90 -18.54
CA ARG A 178 -9.70 -4.23 -18.09
C ARG A 178 -8.85 -4.95 -19.13
N VAL A 179 -9.30 -4.96 -20.38
CA VAL A 179 -8.55 -5.60 -21.49
C VAL A 179 -7.22 -4.88 -21.76
N GLY A 180 -7.21 -3.55 -21.73
CA GLY A 180 -5.98 -2.76 -21.88
C GLY A 180 -4.99 -3.02 -20.75
N PHE A 181 -5.47 -3.01 -19.50
CA PHE A 181 -4.62 -3.28 -18.33
C PHE A 181 -4.13 -4.72 -18.29
N ALA A 182 -4.91 -5.72 -18.71
CA ALA A 182 -4.41 -7.11 -18.85
C ALA A 182 -3.22 -7.22 -19.81
N ARG A 183 -3.14 -6.34 -20.83
CA ARG A 183 -2.01 -6.31 -21.78
C ARG A 183 -0.82 -5.51 -21.26
N MET A 184 -1.05 -4.39 -20.57
CA MET A 184 0.01 -3.42 -20.24
C MET A 184 0.34 -3.32 -18.75
N GLY A 185 -0.49 -3.88 -17.87
CA GLY A 185 -0.37 -3.74 -16.40
C GLY A 185 0.95 -4.27 -15.85
N HIS A 186 1.51 -5.32 -16.45
CA HIS A 186 2.81 -5.83 -16.03
C HIS A 186 3.97 -4.84 -16.26
N TRP A 187 3.86 -3.90 -17.21
CA TRP A 187 4.84 -2.82 -17.37
C TRP A 187 4.69 -1.77 -16.29
N PHE A 188 3.44 -1.44 -15.94
CA PHE A 188 3.15 -0.58 -14.82
C PHE A 188 3.77 -1.13 -13.52
N ASP A 189 3.58 -2.43 -13.27
CA ASP A 189 4.18 -3.13 -12.12
C ASP A 189 5.71 -3.06 -12.12
N ARG A 190 6.34 -3.24 -13.29
CA ARG A 190 7.80 -3.15 -13.41
C ARG A 190 8.33 -1.78 -13.10
N VAL A 191 7.67 -0.71 -13.56
CA VAL A 191 8.08 0.66 -13.26
C VAL A 191 7.96 0.93 -11.76
N MET A 192 6.84 0.56 -11.13
CA MET A 192 6.67 0.69 -9.68
C MET A 192 7.72 -0.13 -8.92
N GLY A 193 7.99 -1.34 -9.39
CA GLY A 193 9.01 -2.23 -8.83
C GLY A 193 10.41 -1.65 -8.89
N ALA A 194 10.80 -1.05 -10.02
CA ALA A 194 12.09 -0.39 -10.17
C ALA A 194 12.28 0.74 -9.16
N VAL A 195 11.25 1.58 -8.98
CA VAL A 195 11.30 2.70 -8.03
C VAL A 195 11.36 2.19 -6.59
N LEU A 196 10.57 1.17 -6.23
CA LEU A 196 10.59 0.56 -4.90
C LEU A 196 11.94 -0.08 -4.56
N VAL A 197 12.56 -0.80 -5.52
CA VAL A 197 13.92 -1.33 -5.34
C VAL A 197 14.92 -0.20 -5.15
N GLY A 198 14.85 0.85 -5.97
CA GLY A 198 15.73 2.01 -5.86
C GLY A 198 15.64 2.68 -4.49
N LEU A 199 14.43 2.91 -4.00
CA LEU A 199 14.18 3.47 -2.66
C LEU A 199 14.69 2.55 -1.55
N GLY A 200 14.40 1.25 -1.62
CA GLY A 200 14.86 0.27 -0.64
C GLY A 200 16.39 0.21 -0.55
N VAL A 201 17.08 0.18 -1.70
CA VAL A 201 18.55 0.19 -1.77
C VAL A 201 19.13 1.50 -1.25
N GLN A 202 18.57 2.65 -1.67
CA GLN A 202 19.02 3.96 -1.19
C GLN A 202 18.92 4.06 0.34
N LEU A 203 17.84 3.54 0.92
CA LEU A 203 17.61 3.53 2.36
C LEU A 203 18.64 2.67 3.12
N VAL A 204 18.95 1.46 2.64
CA VAL A 204 20.02 0.62 3.21
C VAL A 204 21.37 1.36 3.16
N LEU A 205 21.69 1.99 2.02
CA LEU A 205 22.95 2.73 1.85
C LEU A 205 23.02 3.99 2.72
N SER A 206 21.90 4.63 3.02
CA SER A 206 21.87 5.74 3.97
C SER A 206 22.04 5.28 5.42
N ALA A 207 21.41 4.16 5.81
CA ALA A 207 21.55 3.60 7.15
C ALA A 207 22.99 3.16 7.43
N ALA A 208 23.62 2.46 6.48
CA ALA A 208 25.01 2.04 6.60
C ALA A 208 26.00 3.23 6.72
N ARG A 209 25.74 4.34 6.02
CA ARG A 209 26.58 5.56 6.11
C ARG A 209 26.45 6.27 7.47
N ALA A 210 25.26 6.28 8.06
CA ALA A 210 25.04 6.87 9.38
C ALA A 210 25.78 6.10 10.48
N GLU A 211 25.85 4.77 10.38
CA GLU A 211 26.62 3.93 11.32
C GLU A 211 28.14 4.14 11.18
N VAL A 212 28.65 4.25 9.95
CA VAL A 212 30.08 4.52 9.70
C VAL A 212 30.50 5.92 10.17
N SER A 213 29.61 6.90 10.16
CA SER A 213 29.91 8.28 10.61
C SER A 213 29.81 8.47 12.12
N ALA A 214 29.26 7.48 12.84
CA ALA A 214 29.11 7.48 14.31
C ALA A 214 30.28 6.78 15.03
N HIS A 215 31.23 6.23 14.26
CA HIS A 215 32.47 5.60 14.72
C HIS A 215 33.68 6.40 14.25
#